data_AF-A0A7C3KX56-F1
#
_entry.id   AF-A0A7C3KX56-F1
#
_cell.length_a   1.000
_cell.length_b   1.000
_cell.length_c   1.000
_cell.angle_alpha   90.00
_cell.angle_beta   90.00
_cell.angle_gamma   90.00
#
_symmetry.space_group_name_H-M   'P 1'
#
loop_
_entity.id
_entity.type
_entity.pdbx_description
1 polymer ?
#
loop_
_entity_poly.entity_id
_entity_poly.type
_entity_poly.pdbx_seq_one_letter_code
_entity_poly.pdbx_strand_id
1 'polypeptide(L)'
;MTTKVRRLVRSLVLASLTVVSPALAVPYQVVPLGSLGGTSTRALGVNDAGVVVGVSSNTDETNLPFVWESGVLRQLPLLMGGTTGEATGINASGVIVGRT
;
A
#
# COMPACT_ATOMS: atom_id res chain seq x y z
N MET A 1 -8.48 57.54 -59.76
CA MET A 1 -8.76 56.14 -59.33
C MET A 1 -7.39 55.53 -59.04
N THR A 2 -6.97 55.18 -57.83
CA THR A 2 -7.59 54.22 -56.89
C THR A 2 -7.05 54.40 -55.46
N THR A 3 -7.96 54.54 -54.50
CA THR A 3 -7.74 54.55 -53.05
C THR A 3 -7.25 53.17 -52.56
N LYS A 4 -6.25 53.11 -51.66
CA LYS A 4 -5.96 51.90 -50.87
C LYS A 4 -6.20 52.15 -49.38
N VAL A 5 -7.03 51.26 -48.84
CA VAL A 5 -7.70 51.26 -47.53
C VAL A 5 -6.72 50.97 -46.39
N ARG A 6 -6.81 51.74 -45.28
CA ARG A 6 -6.16 51.42 -44.00
C ARG A 6 -6.93 50.29 -43.29
N ARG A 7 -6.27 49.17 -42.96
CA ARG A 7 -6.84 48.09 -42.13
C ARG A 7 -6.45 48.30 -40.67
N LEU A 8 -7.44 48.51 -39.80
CA LEU A 8 -7.33 48.35 -38.34
C LEU A 8 -7.53 46.88 -38.00
N VAL A 9 -6.55 46.25 -37.35
CA VAL A 9 -6.71 44.90 -36.78
C VAL A 9 -7.01 45.06 -35.28
N ARG A 10 -8.17 44.58 -34.85
CA ARG A 10 -8.64 44.59 -33.46
C ARG A 10 -7.87 43.54 -32.66
N SER A 11 -7.29 43.94 -31.52
CA SER A 11 -6.65 43.02 -30.57
C SER A 11 -7.67 42.07 -29.95
N LEU A 12 -7.41 40.76 -30.03
CA LEU A 12 -8.13 39.72 -29.30
C LEU A 12 -7.30 39.37 -28.06
N VAL A 13 -7.80 39.69 -26.86
CA VAL A 13 -7.18 39.21 -25.61
C VAL A 13 -7.70 37.80 -25.36
N LEU A 14 -6.81 36.81 -25.41
CA LEU A 14 -7.11 35.44 -25.01
C LEU A 14 -7.01 35.36 -23.48
N ALA A 15 -8.15 35.25 -22.80
CA ALA A 15 -8.16 34.88 -21.39
C ALA A 15 -7.85 33.37 -21.29
N SER A 16 -6.69 33.01 -20.74
CA SER A 16 -6.36 31.63 -20.39
C SER A 16 -7.18 31.23 -19.15
N LEU A 17 -8.19 30.40 -19.34
CA LEU A 17 -8.92 29.77 -18.23
C LEU A 17 -8.06 28.59 -17.71
N THR A 18 -7.42 28.75 -16.56
CA THR A 18 -6.76 27.63 -15.88
C THR A 18 -7.84 26.73 -15.29
N VAL A 19 -8.09 25.59 -15.94
CA VAL A 19 -8.91 24.54 -15.33
C VAL A 19 -8.05 23.86 -14.28
N VAL A 20 -8.36 24.08 -13.01
CA VAL A 20 -7.80 23.28 -11.92
C VAL A 20 -8.55 21.95 -11.94
N SER A 21 -7.92 20.88 -12.40
CA SER A 21 -8.47 19.53 -12.26
C SER A 21 -8.43 19.15 -10.77
N PRO A 22 -9.57 18.80 -10.15
CA PRO A 22 -9.52 18.23 -8.81
C PRO A 22 -8.73 16.93 -8.88
N ALA A 23 -7.76 16.76 -7.97
CA ALA A 23 -7.15 15.45 -7.77
C ALA A 23 -8.26 14.49 -7.33
N LEU A 24 -8.57 13.49 -8.17
CA LEU A 24 -9.47 12.43 -7.78
C LEU A 24 -8.81 11.67 -6.63
N ALA A 25 -9.51 11.50 -5.52
CA ALA A 25 -9.10 10.57 -4.49
C ALA A 25 -9.05 9.18 -5.13
N VAL A 26 -7.87 8.56 -5.15
CA VAL A 26 -7.77 7.14 -5.54
C VAL A 26 -8.48 6.35 -4.44
N PRO A 27 -9.58 5.64 -4.75
CA PRO A 27 -10.24 4.83 -3.74
C PRO A 27 -9.28 3.72 -3.31
N TYR A 28 -9.11 3.55 -2.00
CA TYR A 28 -8.38 2.42 -1.44
C TYR A 28 -9.36 1.46 -0.76
N GLN A 29 -9.00 0.19 -0.73
CA GLN A 29 -9.75 -0.83 -0.01
C GLN A 29 -8.96 -1.24 1.23
N VAL A 30 -9.62 -1.21 2.38
CA VAL A 30 -9.08 -1.81 3.61
C VAL A 30 -9.32 -3.30 3.54
N VAL A 31 -8.24 -4.08 3.55
CA VAL A 31 -8.31 -5.54 3.59
C VAL A 31 -7.90 -6.02 4.99
N PRO A 32 -8.80 -6.70 5.73
CA PRO A 32 -8.43 -7.25 7.02
C PRO A 32 -7.44 -8.40 6.85
N LEU A 33 -6.38 -8.40 7.66
CA LEU A 33 -5.41 -9.50 7.69
C LEU A 33 -5.96 -10.75 8.40
N GLY A 34 -6.86 -10.56 9.36
CA GLY A 34 -7.28 -11.62 10.29
C GLY A 34 -6.28 -11.78 11.44
N SER A 35 -6.38 -12.91 12.15
CA SER A 35 -5.44 -13.31 13.22
C SER A 35 -5.26 -14.83 13.23
N LEU A 36 -4.29 -15.31 13.99
CA LEU A 36 -4.10 -16.74 14.30
C LEU A 36 -5.06 -17.24 15.41
N GLY A 37 -6.14 -16.50 15.68
CA GLY A 37 -7.14 -16.81 16.70
C GLY A 37 -7.02 -16.00 17.98
N GLY A 38 -5.95 -15.20 18.14
CA GLY A 38 -5.79 -14.29 19.28
C GLY A 38 -6.32 -12.89 19.00
N THR A 39 -6.11 -12.01 19.98
CA THR A 39 -6.63 -10.63 19.98
C THR A 39 -5.72 -9.59 19.31
N SER A 40 -4.49 -9.96 18.94
CA SER A 40 -3.49 -9.01 18.42
C SER A 40 -2.89 -9.46 17.10
N THR A 41 -2.73 -8.52 16.16
CA THR A 41 -2.02 -8.73 14.88
C THR A 41 -1.32 -7.44 14.48
N ARG A 42 -0.04 -7.55 14.13
CA ARG A 42 0.81 -6.42 13.72
C ARG A 42 1.51 -6.79 12.43
N ALA A 43 1.22 -6.06 11.36
CA ALA A 43 1.99 -6.10 10.12
C ALA A 43 3.31 -5.34 10.31
N LEU A 44 4.43 -5.97 9.98
CA LEU A 44 5.78 -5.42 10.16
C LEU A 44 6.53 -5.28 8.83
N GLY A 45 6.10 -5.98 7.77
CA GLY A 45 6.65 -5.82 6.43
C GLY A 45 5.61 -6.14 5.35
N VAL A 46 5.77 -5.51 4.19
CA VAL A 46 4.99 -5.77 2.99
C VAL A 46 5.90 -5.67 1.77
N ASN A 47 5.71 -6.52 0.77
CA ASN A 47 6.44 -6.44 -0.50
C ASN A 47 5.55 -5.95 -1.66
N ASP A 48 6.14 -5.74 -2.84
CA ASP A 48 5.45 -5.21 -4.03
C ASP A 48 4.32 -6.12 -4.55
N ALA A 49 4.34 -7.41 -4.19
CA ALA A 49 3.28 -8.37 -4.51
C ALA A 49 2.10 -8.32 -3.51
N GLY A 50 2.16 -7.46 -2.48
CA GLY A 50 1.14 -7.36 -1.44
C GLY A 50 1.20 -8.46 -0.39
N VAL A 51 2.30 -9.22 -0.32
CA VAL A 51 2.52 -10.21 0.74
C VAL A 51 2.94 -9.47 2.01
N VAL A 52 2.20 -9.71 3.09
CA VAL A 52 2.42 -9.05 4.38
C VAL A 52 3.00 -10.05 5.37
N VAL A 53 3.99 -9.63 6.15
CA VAL A 53 4.56 -10.43 7.24
C VAL A 53 4.47 -9.68 8.55
N GLY A 54 4.50 -10.41 9.66
CA GLY A 54 4.43 -9.80 10.98
C GLY A 54 4.33 -10.79 12.11
N VAL A 55 3.59 -10.38 13.14
CA VAL A 55 3.28 -11.17 14.33
C VAL A 55 1.79 -11.14 14.60
N SER A 56 1.23 -12.29 14.93
CA SER A 56 -0.15 -12.45 15.39
C SER A 56 -0.17 -13.30 16.64
N SER A 57 -1.04 -12.96 17.59
CA SER A 57 -1.32 -13.86 18.70
C SER A 57 -2.27 -14.99 18.26
N ASN A 58 -2.06 -16.18 18.82
CA ASN A 58 -2.97 -17.33 18.69
C ASN A 58 -4.01 -17.34 19.82
N THR A 59 -4.82 -18.40 19.91
CA THR A 59 -5.85 -18.56 20.95
C THR A 59 -5.30 -18.59 22.38
N ASP A 60 -4.01 -18.91 22.55
CA ASP A 60 -3.32 -18.90 23.85
C ASP A 60 -2.59 -17.57 24.10
N GLU A 61 -2.86 -16.54 23.30
CA GLU A 61 -2.18 -15.24 23.28
C GLU A 61 -0.65 -15.31 23.07
N THR A 62 -0.19 -16.39 22.45
CA THR A 62 1.22 -16.58 22.08
C THR A 62 1.51 -15.88 20.76
N ASN A 63 2.55 -15.04 20.74
CA ASN A 63 2.99 -14.32 19.55
C ASN A 63 3.73 -15.24 18.58
N LEU A 64 3.16 -15.39 17.38
CA LEU A 64 3.69 -16.25 16.32
C LEU A 64 3.93 -15.44 15.04
N PRO A 65 5.03 -15.72 14.32
CA PRO A 65 5.30 -15.06 13.06
C PRO A 65 4.28 -15.51 12.02
N PHE A 66 3.79 -14.59 11.20
CA PHE A 66 2.84 -14.92 10.14
C PHE A 66 3.28 -14.38 8.78
N VAL A 67 2.73 -14.98 7.74
CA VAL A 67 2.65 -14.41 6.39
C VAL A 67 1.18 -14.39 5.95
N TRP A 68 0.75 -13.27 5.40
CA TRP A 68 -0.55 -13.08 4.78
C TRP A 68 -0.35 -12.91 3.29
N GLU A 69 -1.06 -13.71 2.51
CA GLU A 69 -0.93 -13.76 1.06
C GLU A 69 -2.30 -14.09 0.46
N SER A 70 -2.75 -13.28 -0.48
CA SER A 70 -4.01 -13.49 -1.22
C SER A 70 -5.24 -13.74 -0.33
N GLY A 71 -5.37 -13.00 0.78
CA GLY A 71 -6.53 -13.13 1.67
C GLY A 71 -6.36 -14.11 2.82
N VAL A 72 -5.25 -14.85 2.89
CA VAL A 72 -5.06 -15.93 3.86
C VAL A 72 -3.89 -15.63 4.78
N LEU A 73 -4.15 -15.57 6.09
CA LEU A 73 -3.13 -15.50 7.13
C LEU A 73 -2.68 -16.90 7.53
N ARG A 74 -1.37 -17.18 7.46
CA ARG A 74 -0.78 -18.45 7.91
C ARG A 74 0.41 -18.20 8.82
N GLN A 75 0.56 -19.07 9.81
CA GLN A 75 1.74 -19.09 10.67
C GLN A 75 2.99 -19.50 9.86
N LEU A 76 4.10 -18.80 10.09
CA LEU A 76 5.43 -19.20 9.61
C LEU A 76 6.08 -20.21 10.58
N PRO A 77 6.96 -21.09 10.10
CA PRO A 77 7.69 -22.01 10.97
C PRO A 77 8.50 -21.28 12.05
N LEU A 78 8.54 -21.87 13.24
CA LEU A 78 9.41 -21.42 14.32
C LEU A 78 10.81 -22.03 14.19
N LEU A 79 11.81 -21.37 14.80
CA LEU A 79 13.14 -21.97 14.97
C LEU A 79 13.04 -23.20 15.89
N MET A 80 13.93 -24.19 15.71
CA MET A 80 13.93 -25.40 16.53
C MET A 80 14.07 -25.04 18.02
N GLY A 81 13.12 -25.50 18.83
CA GLY A 81 13.05 -25.23 20.27
C GLY A 81 12.40 -23.89 20.65
N GLY A 82 12.04 -23.05 19.67
CA GLY A 82 11.30 -21.81 19.91
C GLY A 82 9.80 -22.05 20.07
N THR A 83 9.17 -21.24 20.91
CA THR A 83 7.70 -21.23 21.12
C THR A 83 7.04 -19.94 20.61
N THR A 84 7.83 -18.92 20.29
CA THR A 84 7.39 -17.60 19.83
C THR A 84 8.23 -17.11 18.66
N GLY A 85 7.73 -16.08 17.98
CA GLY A 85 8.56 -15.27 17.09
C GLY A 85 7.82 -14.19 16.34
N GLU A 86 8.57 -13.43 15.55
CA GLU A 86 8.12 -12.32 14.72
C GLU A 86 8.83 -12.36 13.36
N ALA A 87 8.08 -12.18 12.27
CA ALA A 87 8.66 -11.85 10.97
C ALA A 87 8.72 -10.33 10.83
N THR A 88 9.92 -9.76 10.80
CA THR A 88 10.13 -8.30 10.89
C THR A 88 10.37 -7.63 9.53
N GLY A 89 10.54 -8.40 8.46
CA GLY A 89 10.75 -7.84 7.13
C GLY A 89 10.59 -8.87 6.02
N ILE A 90 10.25 -8.37 4.84
CA ILE A 90 10.13 -9.14 3.60
C ILE A 90 10.66 -8.27 2.45
N ASN A 91 11.36 -8.88 1.48
CA ASN A 91 11.78 -8.18 0.25
C ASN A 91 10.90 -8.54 -0.97
N ALA A 92 11.13 -7.87 -2.10
CA ALA A 92 10.36 -8.10 -3.35
C ALA A 92 10.44 -9.54 -3.88
N SER A 93 11.51 -10.28 -3.56
CA SER A 93 11.67 -11.70 -3.93
C SER A 93 11.00 -12.67 -2.94
N GLY A 94 10.33 -12.16 -1.90
CA GLY A 94 9.66 -12.98 -0.89
C GLY A 94 10.59 -13.54 0.20
N VAL A 95 11.82 -13.04 0.31
CA VAL A 95 12.72 -13.42 1.41
C VAL A 95 12.27 -12.74 2.69
N ILE A 96 11.99 -13.55 3.71
CA ILE A 96 11.48 -13.10 5.00
C ILE A 96 12.57 -13.22 6.06
N VAL A 97 12.70 -12.21 6.92
CA VAL A 97 13.61 -12.19 8.07
C VAL A 97 12.83 -11.95 9.36
N GLY A 98 13.39 -12.35 10.50
CA GLY A 98 12.70 -12.28 11.78
C GLY A 98 13.55 -12.70 12.98
N ARG A 99 12.88 -12.87 14.12
CA ARG A 99 13.46 -13.23 15.42
C ARG A 99 12.47 -14.05 16.26
N THR A 100 12.96 -14.70 17.31
CA THR A 100 12.15 -15.42 18.31
C THR A 100 11.86 -14.57 19.54
#